data_AF-M1AC30-F1
#
_entry.id   AF-M1AC30-F1
#
_cell.length_a   1.000
_cell.length_b   1.000
_cell.length_c   1.000
_cell.angle_alpha   90.00
_cell.angle_beta   90.00
_cell.angle_gamma   90.00
#
_symmetry.space_group_name_H-M   'P 1'
#
loop_
_entity.id
_entity.type
_entity.pdbx_description
1 polymer ?
#
loop_
_entity_poly.entity_id
_entity_poly.type
_entity_poly.pdbx_seq_one_letter_code
_entity_poly.pdbx_strand_id
1 'polypeptide(L)'
;MQLVKRAERAGFKAIALTVDTPRLGRREADIKNRFVLPPNLSLKNFEGLDLGKIDKTDDSGLASYVAGQVDRSLSWKDVKWLKTITHLPILLKGVLTAEDARLAVESGAAGIIVSNHGARQLDYAPATVMALEEVVKAVQGRLPVFLDGGIRRGTDVFKALALGASGVFIGRPVVFSLAVDGEAGVRKVLQMLHDEFELTMALSGCRSIKEISRSHITTPWDSPRVTPRL
;
A
#
# COMPACT_ATOMS: atom_id res chain seq x y z
N MET A 1 -4.04 16.41 -13.08
CA MET A 1 -3.50 15.91 -14.38
C MET A 1 -1.98 16.02 -14.51
N GLN A 2 -1.34 17.12 -14.08
CA GLN A 2 0.10 17.34 -14.32
C GLN A 2 1.03 16.24 -13.75
N LEU A 3 0.76 15.76 -12.53
CA LEU A 3 1.51 14.66 -11.91
C LEU A 3 1.44 13.35 -12.70
N VAL A 4 0.26 13.01 -13.21
CA VAL A 4 0.02 11.81 -14.03
C VAL A 4 0.85 11.87 -15.32
N LYS A 5 0.77 12.98 -16.06
CA LYS A 5 1.57 13.17 -17.28
C LYS A 5 3.08 13.17 -17.00
N ARG A 6 3.50 13.71 -15.84
CA ARG A 6 4.92 13.67 -15.42
C ARG A 6 5.37 12.23 -15.17
N ALA A 7 4.55 11.41 -14.51
CA ALA A 7 4.82 9.99 -14.29
C ALA A 7 4.90 9.20 -15.61
N GLU A 8 3.97 9.43 -16.53
CA GLU A 8 3.98 8.80 -17.87
C GLU A 8 5.27 9.14 -18.65
N ARG A 9 5.64 10.43 -18.70
CA ARG A 9 6.89 10.87 -19.36
C ARG A 9 8.15 10.29 -18.72
N ALA A 10 8.12 10.06 -17.40
CA ALA A 10 9.22 9.43 -16.68
C ALA A 10 9.24 7.88 -16.82
N GLY A 11 8.30 7.30 -17.58
CA GLY A 11 8.28 5.87 -17.88
C GLY A 11 7.67 4.98 -16.79
N PHE A 12 6.96 5.57 -15.82
CA PHE A 12 6.22 4.81 -14.80
C PHE A 12 5.17 3.90 -15.45
N LYS A 13 4.92 2.75 -14.83
CA LYS A 13 4.11 1.67 -15.42
C LYS A 13 2.72 1.51 -14.81
N ALA A 14 2.42 2.20 -13.72
CA ALA A 14 1.14 2.16 -13.04
C ALA A 14 0.97 3.38 -12.14
N ILE A 15 -0.27 3.66 -11.76
CA ILE A 15 -0.64 4.64 -10.73
C ILE A 15 -1.19 3.89 -9.52
N ALA A 16 -0.54 3.99 -8.37
CA ALA A 16 -1.12 3.56 -7.10
C ALA A 16 -1.96 4.70 -6.52
N LEU A 17 -3.28 4.63 -6.66
CA LEU A 17 -4.21 5.61 -6.12
C LEU A 17 -4.55 5.25 -4.68
N THR A 18 -4.14 6.10 -3.73
CA THR A 18 -4.50 5.98 -2.32
C THR A 18 -5.97 6.36 -2.10
N VAL A 19 -6.78 5.43 -1.58
CA VAL A 19 -8.23 5.63 -1.33
C VAL A 19 -8.61 5.60 0.16
N ASP A 20 -7.65 5.39 1.06
CA ASP A 20 -7.87 5.32 2.53
C ASP A 20 -7.54 6.64 3.28
N THR A 21 -7.27 7.71 2.54
CA THR A 21 -6.80 8.98 3.10
C THR A 21 -7.67 10.19 2.65
N PRO A 22 -8.99 10.20 2.90
CA PRO A 22 -9.80 11.41 2.73
C PRO A 22 -9.47 12.47 3.78
N ARG A 23 -8.79 12.10 4.87
CA ARG A 23 -8.11 12.97 5.83
C ARG A 23 -6.85 12.29 6.30
N LEU A 24 -5.88 13.06 6.73
CA LEU A 24 -4.72 12.50 7.44
C LEU A 24 -5.13 11.92 8.79
N GLY A 25 -4.65 10.71 9.08
CA GLY A 25 -4.75 10.10 10.41
C GLY A 25 -3.95 10.87 11.45
N ARG A 26 -4.39 10.80 12.70
CA ARG A 26 -3.75 11.49 13.83
C ARG A 26 -2.54 10.70 14.32
N ARG A 27 -1.34 11.21 14.06
CA ARG A 27 -0.07 10.65 14.55
C ARG A 27 0.45 11.51 15.69
N GLU A 28 0.20 11.09 16.93
CA GLU A 28 0.46 11.92 18.11
C GLU A 28 1.93 12.33 18.27
N ALA A 29 2.86 11.45 17.89
CA ALA A 29 4.29 11.75 17.95
C ALA A 29 4.65 12.96 17.07
N ASP A 30 4.07 13.08 15.87
CA ASP A 30 4.33 14.21 14.98
C ASP A 30 3.80 15.53 15.55
N ILE A 31 2.67 15.47 16.27
CA ILE A 31 2.09 16.62 16.97
C ILE A 31 2.99 17.05 18.13
N LYS A 32 3.40 16.10 18.99
CA LYS A 32 4.28 16.36 20.14
C LYS A 32 5.64 16.91 19.71
N ASN A 33 6.19 16.37 18.63
CA ASN A 33 7.49 16.76 18.09
C ASN A 33 7.42 18.01 17.20
N ARG A 34 6.22 18.53 16.91
CA ARG A 34 5.97 19.63 15.97
C ARG A 34 6.70 19.38 14.64
N PHE A 35 6.46 18.22 14.04
CA PHE A 35 7.18 17.78 12.86
C PHE A 35 7.10 18.82 11.73
N VAL A 36 8.26 19.20 11.22
CA VAL A 36 8.44 20.02 10.03
C VAL A 36 9.44 19.33 9.10
N LEU A 37 9.29 19.56 7.79
CA LEU A 37 10.27 19.07 6.83
C LEU A 37 11.60 19.81 7.05
N PRO A 38 12.76 19.12 7.10
CA PRO A 38 14.06 19.78 7.15
C PRO A 38 14.26 20.79 5.99
N PRO A 39 14.95 21.92 6.23
CA PRO A 39 15.01 23.04 5.28
C PRO A 39 15.73 22.73 3.96
N ASN A 40 16.53 21.66 3.92
CA ASN A 40 17.23 21.23 2.72
C ASN A 40 16.42 20.22 1.87
N LEU A 41 15.17 19.94 2.24
CA LEU A 41 14.30 18.97 1.56
C LEU A 41 13.02 19.64 1.07
N SER A 42 12.51 19.16 -0.07
CA SER A 42 11.26 19.66 -0.65
C SER A 42 10.50 18.56 -1.40
N LEU A 43 9.21 18.81 -1.67
CA LEU A 43 8.37 17.86 -2.41
C LEU A 43 8.55 18.02 -3.93
N LYS A 44 9.64 17.47 -4.47
CA LYS A 44 10.12 17.63 -5.86
C LYS A 44 9.11 17.35 -6.98
N ASN A 45 8.09 16.53 -6.73
CA ASN A 45 7.04 16.23 -7.72
C ASN A 45 6.11 17.42 -7.98
N PHE A 46 5.99 18.35 -7.01
CA PHE A 46 5.18 19.55 -7.10
C PHE A 46 5.99 20.76 -7.61
N GLU A 47 7.33 20.70 -7.53
CA GLU A 47 8.17 21.73 -8.12
C GLU A 47 7.97 21.81 -9.65
N GLY A 48 7.81 23.04 -10.15
CA GLY A 48 7.60 23.33 -11.57
C GLY A 48 6.20 22.99 -12.08
N LEU A 49 5.27 22.59 -11.22
CA LEU A 49 3.87 22.44 -11.58
C LEU A 49 3.11 23.76 -11.36
N ASP A 50 2.08 23.99 -12.17
CA ASP A 50 1.13 25.06 -11.89
C ASP A 50 0.21 24.64 -10.73
N LEU A 51 0.44 25.23 -9.56
CA LEU A 51 -0.28 24.93 -8.32
C LEU A 51 -1.24 26.06 -7.92
N GLY A 52 -1.40 27.09 -8.76
CA GLY A 52 -2.10 28.33 -8.39
C GLY A 52 -1.34 29.19 -7.37
N LYS A 53 -2.07 30.04 -6.62
CA LYS A 53 -1.46 30.91 -5.60
C LYS A 53 -1.02 30.08 -4.39
N ILE A 54 0.27 29.83 -4.29
CA ILE A 54 0.93 29.32 -3.08
C ILE A 54 1.65 30.48 -2.42
N ASP A 55 1.45 30.68 -1.12
CA ASP A 55 2.36 31.50 -0.32
C ASP A 55 3.71 30.78 -0.26
N LYS A 56 4.65 31.25 -1.09
CA LYS A 56 5.98 30.66 -1.27
C LYS A 56 6.97 31.00 -0.14
N THR A 57 6.48 31.55 0.96
CA THR A 57 7.33 32.20 1.97
C THR A 57 8.03 31.23 2.92
N ASP A 58 7.65 29.95 2.98
CA ASP A 58 8.35 28.90 3.73
C ASP A 58 8.17 27.48 3.11
N ASP A 59 9.20 26.62 3.18
CA ASP A 59 9.13 25.22 2.71
C ASP A 59 8.10 24.36 3.47
N SER A 60 7.76 24.77 4.70
CA SER A 60 6.64 24.22 5.47
C SER A 60 5.28 24.50 4.79
N GLY A 61 5.21 25.54 3.96
CA GLY A 61 4.05 25.94 3.18
C GLY A 61 3.71 24.95 2.07
N LEU A 62 4.69 24.35 1.38
CA LEU A 62 4.41 23.33 0.34
C LEU A 62 3.90 22.02 0.96
N ALA A 63 4.49 21.58 2.07
CA ALA A 63 4.01 20.40 2.79
C ALA A 63 2.59 20.62 3.35
N SER A 64 2.32 21.80 3.90
CA SER A 64 0.98 22.21 4.37
C SER A 64 -0.02 22.33 3.23
N TYR A 65 0.40 22.90 2.09
CA TYR A 65 -0.42 23.01 0.88
C TYR A 65 -0.81 21.63 0.36
N VAL A 66 0.14 20.71 0.18
CA VAL A 66 -0.14 19.33 -0.28
C VAL A 66 -1.05 18.60 0.69
N ALA A 67 -0.87 18.79 2.00
CA ALA A 67 -1.80 18.25 3.01
C ALA A 67 -3.22 18.84 2.88
N GLY A 68 -3.34 20.11 2.48
CA GLY A 68 -4.61 20.79 2.21
C GLY A 68 -5.26 20.45 0.86
N GLN A 69 -4.50 19.91 -0.10
CA GLN A 69 -5.02 19.48 -1.42
C GLN A 69 -5.68 18.09 -1.41
N VAL A 70 -5.71 17.41 -0.26
CA VAL A 70 -6.42 16.14 -0.12
C VAL A 70 -7.92 16.40 -0.20
N ASP A 71 -8.52 16.07 -1.34
CA ASP A 71 -9.94 16.20 -1.57
C ASP A 71 -10.71 15.13 -0.77
N ARG A 72 -11.58 15.59 0.12
CA ARG A 72 -12.37 14.73 1.01
C ARG A 72 -13.70 14.30 0.38
N SER A 73 -14.02 14.86 -0.79
CA SER A 73 -15.25 14.59 -1.55
C SER A 73 -15.10 13.45 -2.56
N LEU A 74 -13.90 12.85 -2.65
CA LEU A 74 -13.62 11.75 -3.55
C LEU A 74 -14.59 10.58 -3.34
N SER A 75 -14.96 9.98 -4.45
CA SER A 75 -15.86 8.84 -4.55
C SER A 75 -15.47 7.98 -5.76
N TRP A 76 -16.21 6.90 -6.00
CA TRP A 76 -15.96 6.00 -7.14
C TRP A 76 -16.06 6.67 -8.52
N LYS A 77 -16.75 7.82 -8.65
CA LYS A 77 -16.77 8.60 -9.89
C LYS A 77 -15.38 9.15 -10.23
N ASP A 78 -14.57 9.45 -9.21
CA ASP A 78 -13.26 10.08 -9.38
C ASP A 78 -12.20 9.05 -9.79
N VAL A 79 -12.40 7.78 -9.43
CA VAL A 79 -11.64 6.64 -10.00
C VAL A 79 -11.92 6.53 -11.50
N LYS A 80 -13.20 6.63 -11.91
CA LYS A 80 -13.58 6.63 -13.34
C LYS A 80 -13.02 7.84 -14.08
N TRP A 81 -13.05 9.03 -13.47
CA TRP A 81 -12.40 10.22 -14.01
C TRP A 81 -10.89 10.03 -14.18
N LEU A 82 -10.19 9.45 -13.20
CA LEU A 82 -8.74 9.24 -13.31
C LEU A 82 -8.39 8.39 -14.54
N LYS A 83 -9.23 7.40 -14.88
CA LYS A 83 -9.10 6.58 -16.09
C LYS A 83 -9.31 7.36 -17.39
N THR A 84 -9.99 8.51 -17.38
CA THR A 84 -10.15 9.33 -18.60
C THR A 84 -8.90 10.15 -18.92
N ILE A 85 -7.98 10.30 -17.97
CA ILE A 85 -6.78 11.13 -18.12
C ILE A 85 -5.46 10.36 -18.19
N THR A 86 -5.50 9.02 -18.09
CA THR A 86 -4.33 8.14 -18.26
C THR A 86 -4.71 6.77 -18.76
N HIS A 87 -3.80 6.13 -19.49
CA HIS A 87 -3.88 4.72 -19.88
C HIS A 87 -3.06 3.80 -18.97
N LEU A 88 -2.35 4.34 -17.97
CA LEU A 88 -1.63 3.52 -17.02
C LEU A 88 -2.59 2.70 -16.16
N PRO A 89 -2.26 1.44 -15.84
CA PRO A 89 -2.95 0.64 -14.84
C PRO A 89 -3.11 1.40 -13.51
N ILE A 90 -4.34 1.46 -12.99
CA ILE A 90 -4.63 2.09 -11.69
C ILE A 90 -4.80 1.00 -10.64
N LEU A 91 -3.91 0.97 -9.65
CA LEU A 91 -3.99 0.11 -8.47
C LEU A 91 -4.65 0.90 -7.33
N LEU A 92 -5.74 0.39 -6.76
CA LEU A 92 -6.40 1.03 -5.62
C LEU A 92 -5.75 0.58 -4.31
N LYS A 93 -5.11 1.51 -3.61
CA LYS A 93 -4.40 1.26 -2.35
C LYS A 93 -5.23 1.74 -1.17
N GLY A 94 -5.57 0.83 -0.26
CA GLY A 94 -6.35 1.17 0.94
C GLY A 94 -7.65 0.38 1.10
N VAL A 95 -7.90 -0.64 0.27
CA VAL A 95 -9.10 -1.47 0.35
C VAL A 95 -8.91 -2.53 1.43
N LEU A 96 -9.84 -2.62 2.38
CA LEU A 96 -9.79 -3.58 3.49
C LEU A 96 -11.05 -4.46 3.59
N THR A 97 -12.04 -4.26 2.72
CA THR A 97 -13.37 -4.88 2.83
C THR A 97 -13.79 -5.51 1.50
N ALA A 98 -14.63 -6.54 1.57
CA ALA A 98 -15.20 -7.20 0.41
C ALA A 98 -16.07 -6.25 -0.44
N GLU A 99 -16.80 -5.34 0.21
CA GLU A 99 -17.70 -4.37 -0.43
C GLU A 99 -16.92 -3.46 -1.38
N ASP A 100 -15.87 -2.82 -0.88
CA ASP A 100 -15.04 -1.93 -1.69
C ASP A 100 -14.18 -2.70 -2.70
N ALA A 101 -13.84 -3.95 -2.42
CA ALA A 101 -13.20 -4.81 -3.39
C ALA A 101 -14.08 -5.09 -4.62
N ARG A 102 -15.39 -5.29 -4.43
CA ARG A 102 -16.34 -5.45 -5.55
C ARG A 102 -16.48 -4.16 -6.35
N LEU A 103 -16.61 -3.02 -5.67
CA LEU A 103 -16.68 -1.70 -6.30
C LEU A 103 -15.38 -1.36 -7.06
N ALA A 104 -14.22 -1.78 -6.55
CA ALA A 104 -12.94 -1.66 -7.25
C ALA A 104 -12.96 -2.39 -8.59
N VAL A 105 -13.50 -3.61 -8.63
CA VAL A 105 -13.64 -4.34 -9.91
C VAL A 105 -14.63 -3.63 -10.85
N GLU A 106 -15.79 -3.18 -10.34
CA GLU A 106 -16.79 -2.47 -11.15
C GLU A 106 -16.30 -1.13 -11.70
N SER A 107 -15.42 -0.43 -10.96
CA SER A 107 -14.75 0.78 -11.44
C SER A 107 -13.71 0.51 -12.54
N GLY A 108 -13.36 -0.76 -12.72
CA GLY A 108 -12.31 -1.22 -13.63
C GLY A 108 -10.91 -0.80 -13.18
N ALA A 109 -10.66 -0.85 -11.87
CA ALA A 109 -9.29 -0.82 -11.37
C ALA A 109 -8.45 -1.93 -12.02
N ALA A 110 -7.14 -1.75 -12.12
CA ALA A 110 -6.23 -2.77 -12.65
C ALA A 110 -5.70 -3.72 -11.57
N GLY A 111 -5.93 -3.40 -10.29
CA GLY A 111 -5.51 -4.20 -9.15
C GLY A 111 -5.86 -3.51 -7.84
N ILE A 112 -5.77 -4.27 -6.75
CA ILE A 112 -6.06 -3.80 -5.39
C ILE A 112 -4.81 -4.00 -4.54
N ILE A 113 -4.49 -3.03 -3.68
CA ILE A 113 -3.49 -3.19 -2.62
C ILE A 113 -4.23 -3.15 -1.28
N VAL A 114 -4.33 -4.32 -0.63
CA VAL A 114 -4.85 -4.46 0.73
C VAL A 114 -3.86 -3.78 1.67
N SER A 115 -4.28 -2.62 2.18
CA SER A 115 -3.42 -1.67 2.88
C SER A 115 -4.25 -0.96 3.94
N ASN A 116 -3.71 -0.84 5.15
CA ASN A 116 -4.23 0.05 6.19
C ASN A 116 -3.32 1.29 6.37
N HIS A 117 -2.63 1.67 5.29
CA HIS A 117 -1.66 2.76 5.24
C HIS A 117 -0.49 2.56 6.20
N GLY A 118 -0.11 1.30 6.44
CA GLY A 118 0.87 0.94 7.45
C GLY A 118 0.45 1.32 8.86
N ALA A 119 -0.85 1.21 9.17
CA ALA A 119 -1.49 1.54 10.44
C ALA A 119 -1.29 3.01 10.88
N ARG A 120 -1.42 3.95 9.92
CA ARG A 120 -1.22 5.40 10.17
C ARG A 120 -2.47 6.25 9.94
N GLN A 121 -3.53 5.62 9.46
CA GLN A 121 -4.81 6.26 9.14
C GLN A 121 -5.82 6.00 10.26
N LEU A 122 -6.77 5.09 10.09
CA LEU A 122 -7.74 4.72 11.11
C LEU A 122 -7.17 3.62 12.01
N ASP A 123 -7.02 3.90 13.32
CA ASP A 123 -6.70 2.89 14.33
C ASP A 123 -7.88 1.93 14.52
N TYR A 124 -7.62 0.72 15.04
CA TYR A 124 -8.55 -0.41 15.10
C TYR A 124 -9.00 -0.98 13.75
N ALA A 125 -8.50 -0.46 12.63
CA ALA A 125 -8.59 -1.16 11.35
C ALA A 125 -7.86 -2.53 11.46
N PRO A 126 -8.34 -3.58 10.77
CA PRO A 126 -7.74 -4.90 10.87
C PRO A 126 -6.27 -4.89 10.38
N ALA A 127 -5.51 -5.87 10.85
CA ALA A 127 -4.25 -6.20 10.20
C ALA A 127 -4.53 -6.60 8.74
N THR A 128 -3.72 -6.12 7.80
CA THR A 128 -3.94 -6.34 6.36
C THR A 128 -3.96 -7.83 6.00
N VAL A 129 -3.16 -8.66 6.68
CA VAL A 129 -3.17 -10.13 6.49
C VAL A 129 -4.49 -10.78 6.89
N MET A 130 -5.22 -10.20 7.86
CA MET A 130 -6.54 -10.69 8.28
C MET A 130 -7.63 -10.28 7.28
N ALA A 131 -7.51 -9.09 6.69
CA ALA A 131 -8.45 -8.59 5.67
C ALA A 131 -8.20 -9.19 4.27
N LEU A 132 -7.00 -9.73 4.02
CA LEU A 132 -6.57 -10.15 2.70
C LEU A 132 -7.49 -11.19 2.06
N GLU A 133 -7.78 -12.27 2.78
CA GLU A 133 -8.52 -13.41 2.21
C GLU A 133 -9.96 -13.03 1.84
N GLU A 134 -10.58 -12.14 2.61
CA GLU A 134 -11.90 -11.57 2.31
C GLU A 134 -11.87 -10.79 0.98
N VAL A 135 -10.89 -9.88 0.82
CA VAL A 135 -10.73 -9.08 -0.41
C VAL A 135 -10.43 -9.98 -1.62
N VAL A 136 -9.53 -10.95 -1.48
CA VAL A 136 -9.19 -11.92 -2.55
C VAL A 136 -10.45 -12.66 -3.02
N LYS A 137 -11.26 -13.17 -2.08
CA LYS A 137 -12.51 -13.87 -2.40
C LYS A 137 -13.51 -12.95 -3.11
N ALA A 138 -13.62 -11.70 -2.68
CA ALA A 138 -14.54 -10.72 -3.28
C ALA A 138 -14.16 -10.32 -4.72
N VAL A 139 -12.86 -10.32 -5.04
CA VAL A 139 -12.36 -10.01 -6.41
C VAL A 139 -12.64 -11.14 -7.40
N GLN A 140 -12.74 -12.40 -6.94
CA GLN A 140 -13.03 -13.58 -7.76
C GLN A 140 -12.04 -13.75 -8.93
N GLY A 141 -10.75 -13.48 -8.69
CA GLY A 141 -9.68 -13.62 -9.69
C GLY A 141 -9.73 -12.63 -10.86
N ARG A 142 -10.65 -11.67 -10.85
CA ARG A 142 -10.78 -10.66 -11.92
C ARG A 142 -9.64 -9.66 -11.96
N LEU A 143 -8.98 -9.42 -10.83
CA LEU A 143 -7.86 -8.50 -10.67
C LEU A 143 -6.77 -9.11 -9.77
N PRO A 144 -5.49 -8.75 -9.95
CA PRO A 144 -4.46 -9.07 -8.97
C PRO A 144 -4.71 -8.30 -7.66
N VAL A 145 -4.49 -8.98 -6.54
CA VAL A 145 -4.59 -8.42 -5.19
C VAL A 145 -3.21 -8.46 -4.55
N PHE A 146 -2.72 -7.32 -4.10
CA PHE A 146 -1.45 -7.17 -3.40
C PHE A 146 -1.69 -6.86 -1.92
N LEU A 147 -0.65 -6.97 -1.11
CA LEU A 147 -0.71 -6.62 0.31
C LEU A 147 0.48 -5.74 0.72
N ASP A 148 0.24 -4.76 1.60
CA ASP A 148 1.28 -4.09 2.38
C ASP A 148 0.98 -4.14 3.89
N GLY A 149 1.89 -3.60 4.71
CA GLY A 149 1.72 -3.55 6.16
C GLY A 149 2.24 -4.81 6.86
N GLY A 150 3.13 -4.63 7.84
CA GLY A 150 3.63 -5.75 8.65
C GLY A 150 4.65 -6.71 8.00
N ILE A 151 4.82 -6.75 6.67
CA ILE A 151 5.79 -7.66 6.02
C ILE A 151 7.23 -7.35 6.43
N ARG A 152 7.88 -8.25 7.18
CA ARG A 152 9.27 -8.11 7.65
C ARG A 152 10.13 -9.36 7.45
N ARG A 153 9.51 -10.49 7.14
CA ARG A 153 10.18 -11.78 6.91
C ARG A 153 9.75 -12.41 5.60
N GLY A 154 10.60 -13.28 5.05
CA GLY A 154 10.24 -14.13 3.92
C GLY A 154 9.01 -15.02 4.19
N THR A 155 8.83 -15.47 5.44
CA THR A 155 7.62 -16.21 5.86
C THR A 155 6.35 -15.36 5.84
N ASP A 156 6.44 -14.03 6.02
CA ASP A 156 5.28 -13.14 5.88
C ASP A 156 4.86 -13.02 4.42
N VAL A 157 5.83 -12.95 3.49
CA VAL A 157 5.59 -12.98 2.05
C VAL A 157 4.88 -14.28 1.68
N PHE A 158 5.41 -15.42 2.11
CA PHE A 158 4.82 -16.74 1.84
C PHE A 158 3.36 -16.83 2.32
N LYS A 159 3.07 -16.40 3.56
CA LYS A 159 1.71 -16.41 4.11
C LYS A 159 0.75 -15.53 3.30
N ALA A 160 1.19 -14.34 2.87
CA ALA A 160 0.37 -13.46 2.05
C ALA A 160 0.04 -14.10 0.68
N LEU A 161 1.03 -14.73 0.03
CA LEU A 161 0.82 -15.45 -1.23
C LEU A 161 -0.11 -16.66 -1.05
N ALA A 162 0.05 -17.43 0.03
CA ALA A 162 -0.82 -18.56 0.35
C ALA A 162 -2.27 -18.15 0.66
N LEU A 163 -2.49 -16.92 1.13
CA LEU A 163 -3.83 -16.31 1.28
C LEU A 163 -4.38 -15.71 -0.03
N GLY A 164 -3.62 -15.77 -1.12
CA GLY A 164 -4.03 -15.38 -2.46
C GLY A 164 -3.55 -14.00 -2.94
N ALA A 165 -2.61 -13.37 -2.23
CA ALA A 165 -1.95 -12.18 -2.76
C ALA A 165 -1.07 -12.54 -3.97
N SER A 166 -1.08 -11.70 -5.00
CA SER A 166 -0.19 -11.80 -6.18
C SER A 166 1.22 -11.27 -5.91
N GLY A 167 1.41 -10.57 -4.79
CA GLY A 167 2.69 -9.98 -4.37
C GLY A 167 2.50 -9.08 -3.16
N VAL A 168 3.61 -8.58 -2.61
CA VAL A 168 3.61 -7.71 -1.42
C VAL A 168 4.47 -6.46 -1.61
N PHE A 169 4.18 -5.43 -0.83
CA PHE A 169 4.98 -4.21 -0.74
C PHE A 169 5.54 -4.00 0.67
N ILE A 170 6.74 -3.42 0.76
CA ILE A 170 7.38 -3.01 2.02
C ILE A 170 7.58 -1.49 2.04
N GLY A 171 7.28 -0.87 3.19
CA GLY A 171 7.45 0.58 3.41
C GLY A 171 8.57 0.89 4.38
N ARG A 172 8.27 0.81 5.69
CA ARG A 172 9.22 1.13 6.78
C ARG A 172 10.61 0.46 6.66
N PRO A 173 10.74 -0.83 6.28
CA PRO A 173 12.07 -1.45 6.13
C PRO A 173 12.99 -0.71 5.16
N VAL A 174 12.44 -0.12 4.09
CA VAL A 174 13.21 0.66 3.11
C VAL A 174 13.78 1.91 3.76
N VAL A 175 12.94 2.74 4.40
CA VAL A 175 13.43 4.00 5.00
C VAL A 175 14.32 3.79 6.23
N PHE A 176 14.12 2.71 6.99
CA PHE A 176 14.98 2.38 8.12
C PHE A 176 16.37 1.93 7.66
N SER A 177 16.44 1.06 6.65
CA SER A 177 17.73 0.60 6.12
C SER A 177 18.45 1.69 5.32
N LEU A 178 17.71 2.54 4.61
CA LEU A 178 18.25 3.73 3.96
C LEU A 178 18.93 4.68 4.96
N ALA A 179 18.35 4.85 6.15
CA ALA A 179 18.93 5.67 7.20
C ALA A 179 20.21 5.07 7.81
N VAL A 180 20.34 3.73 7.81
CA VAL A 180 21.48 3.04 8.40
C VAL A 180 22.66 2.97 7.43
N ASP A 181 22.42 2.60 6.17
CA ASP A 181 23.51 2.31 5.22
C ASP A 181 23.14 2.70 3.77
N GLY A 182 22.34 3.74 3.61
CA GLY A 182 21.99 4.28 2.30
C GLY A 182 21.42 3.23 1.35
N GLU A 183 21.88 3.28 0.10
CA GLU A 183 21.50 2.32 -0.93
C GLU A 183 21.88 0.87 -0.57
N ALA A 184 23.05 0.66 0.05
CA ALA A 184 23.52 -0.66 0.44
C ALA A 184 22.59 -1.30 1.49
N GLY A 185 22.09 -0.49 2.44
CA GLY A 185 21.09 -0.91 3.41
C GLY A 185 19.79 -1.39 2.75
N VAL A 186 19.28 -0.62 1.78
CA VAL A 186 18.06 -1.00 1.04
C VAL A 186 18.28 -2.28 0.23
N ARG A 187 19.40 -2.40 -0.49
CA ARG A 187 19.77 -3.63 -1.21
C ARG A 187 19.83 -4.83 -0.27
N LYS A 188 20.43 -4.66 0.92
CA LYS A 188 20.54 -5.71 1.93
C LYS A 188 19.18 -6.16 2.45
N VAL A 189 18.26 -5.24 2.73
CA VAL A 189 16.89 -5.61 3.16
C VAL A 189 16.14 -6.38 2.08
N LEU A 190 16.27 -5.96 0.81
CA LEU A 190 15.65 -6.68 -0.30
C LEU A 190 16.26 -8.08 -0.47
N GLN A 191 17.58 -8.20 -0.36
CA GLN A 191 18.27 -9.49 -0.43
C GLN A 191 17.85 -10.42 0.72
N MET A 192 17.82 -9.94 1.96
CA MET A 192 17.39 -10.75 3.10
C MET A 192 15.94 -11.25 2.95
N LEU A 193 15.03 -10.39 2.49
CA LEU A 193 13.64 -10.81 2.25
C LEU A 193 13.54 -11.85 1.13
N HIS A 194 14.34 -11.70 0.06
CA HIS A 194 14.42 -12.67 -1.02
C HIS A 194 14.93 -14.02 -0.52
N ASP A 195 16.07 -14.04 0.18
CA ASP A 195 16.71 -15.27 0.67
C ASP A 195 15.84 -15.99 1.69
N GLU A 196 15.22 -15.25 2.62
CA GLU A 196 14.27 -15.82 3.58
C GLU A 196 13.03 -16.38 2.88
N PHE A 197 12.54 -15.72 1.83
CA PHE A 197 11.36 -16.18 1.09
C PHE A 197 11.68 -17.43 0.27
N GLU A 198 12.81 -17.46 -0.42
CA GLU A 198 13.32 -18.63 -1.15
C GLU A 198 13.49 -19.83 -0.20
N LEU A 199 14.14 -19.62 0.96
CA LEU A 199 14.27 -20.66 1.97
C LEU A 199 12.91 -21.13 2.50
N THR A 200 11.97 -20.22 2.73
CA THR A 200 10.61 -20.58 3.17
C THR A 200 9.89 -21.44 2.13
N MET A 201 10.00 -21.08 0.85
CA MET A 201 9.45 -21.86 -0.26
C MET A 201 10.08 -23.25 -0.32
N ALA A 202 11.41 -23.34 -0.23
CA ALA A 202 12.14 -24.61 -0.25
C ALA A 202 11.71 -25.54 0.90
N LEU A 203 11.65 -25.01 2.13
CA LEU A 203 11.24 -25.77 3.32
C LEU A 203 9.74 -26.14 3.31
N SER A 204 8.92 -25.39 2.57
CA SER A 204 7.50 -25.67 2.38
C SER A 204 7.22 -26.57 1.17
N GLY A 205 8.27 -26.99 0.43
CA GLY A 205 8.14 -27.85 -0.74
C GLY A 205 7.60 -27.16 -1.99
N CYS A 206 7.69 -25.83 -2.10
CA CYS A 206 7.24 -25.07 -3.26
C CYS A 206 8.44 -24.66 -4.13
N ARG A 207 8.49 -25.10 -5.39
CA ARG A 207 9.56 -24.77 -6.36
C ARG A 207 9.25 -23.55 -7.21
N SER A 208 8.00 -23.09 -7.18
CA SER A 208 7.52 -21.91 -7.87
C SER A 208 6.40 -21.25 -7.09
N ILE A 209 6.16 -19.96 -7.31
CA ILE A 209 5.06 -19.23 -6.64
C ILE A 209 3.68 -19.83 -6.93
N LYS A 210 3.53 -20.55 -8.06
CA LYS A 210 2.28 -21.23 -8.45
C LYS A 210 1.98 -22.45 -7.58
N GLU A 211 3.00 -23.02 -6.93
CA GLU A 211 2.85 -24.16 -6.02
C GLU A 211 2.47 -23.72 -4.59
N ILE A 212 2.62 -22.43 -4.26
CA ILE A 212 2.15 -21.89 -2.99
C ILE A 212 0.63 -21.91 -3.01
N SER A 213 0.04 -22.63 -2.06
CA SER A 213 -1.40 -22.80 -1.96
C SER A 213 -1.90 -22.56 -0.53
N ARG A 214 -3.21 -22.33 -0.41
CA ARG A 214 -3.88 -22.11 0.88
C ARG A 214 -3.68 -23.24 1.89
N SER A 215 -3.44 -24.48 1.43
CA SER A 215 -3.21 -25.64 2.30
C SER A 215 -1.83 -25.67 2.96
N HIS A 216 -0.88 -24.84 2.52
CA HIS A 216 0.44 -24.73 3.16
C HIS A 216 0.40 -23.93 4.46
N ILE A 217 -0.72 -23.29 4.77
CA ILE A 217 -0.87 -22.47 5.97
C ILE A 217 -2.14 -22.85 6.73
N THR A 218 -2.09 -22.66 8.05
CA THR A 218 -3.26 -22.63 8.92
C THR A 218 -3.25 -21.30 9.66
N THR A 219 -4.44 -20.73 9.84
CA THR A 219 -4.62 -19.46 10.52
C THR A 219 -5.49 -19.65 11.77
N PRO A 220 -5.41 -18.75 12.77
CA PRO A 220 -6.28 -18.83 13.94
C PRO A 220 -7.77 -18.77 13.62
N TRP A 221 -8.17 -18.15 12.50
CA TRP A 221 -9.56 -18.05 12.06
C TRP A 221 -10.04 -19.26 11.24
N ASP A 222 -9.16 -20.24 10.94
CA ASP A 222 -9.55 -21.51 10.32
C ASP A 222 -10.14 -22.50 11.34
N SER A 223 -9.80 -22.32 12.62
CA SER A 223 -10.29 -23.20 13.69
C SER A 223 -11.72 -22.81 14.08
N PRO A 224 -12.68 -23.76 14.13
CA PRO A 224 -13.99 -23.48 14.69
C PRO A 224 -13.80 -23.03 16.13
N ARG A 225 -14.26 -21.82 16.47
CA ARG A 225 -14.27 -21.35 17.86
C ARG A 225 -15.07 -22.34 18.67
N VAL A 226 -14.41 -23.14 19.49
CA VAL A 226 -15.09 -23.94 20.51
C VAL A 226 -15.67 -22.93 21.49
N THR A 227 -16.96 -22.61 21.34
CA THR A 227 -17.70 -21.88 22.36
C THR A 227 -17.63 -22.74 23.62
N PRO A 228 -17.09 -22.25 24.74
CA PRO A 228 -17.25 -22.94 26.01
C PRO A 228 -18.75 -23.09 26.23
N ARG A 229 -19.24 -24.33 26.35
CA ARG A 229 -20.58 -24.55 26.90
C ARG A 229 -20.49 -24.10 28.36
N LEU A 230 -21.10 -22.95 28.65
CA LEU A 230 -21.42 -22.55 30.02
C LEU A 230 -22.48 -23.50 30.59
#